data_AF-A0AA39JM89-F1
#
_entry.id   AF-A0AA39JM89-F1
#
_cell.length_a   1.000
_cell.length_b   1.000
_cell.length_c   1.000
_cell.angle_alpha   90.00
_cell.angle_beta   90.00
_cell.angle_gamma   90.00
#
_symmetry.space_group_name_H-M   'P 1'
#
loop_
_entity.id
_entity.type
_entity.pdbx_description
1 polymer ?
#
loop_
_entity_poly.entity_id
_entity_poly.type
_entity_poly.pdbx_seq_one_letter_code
_entity_poly.pdbx_strand_id
1 'polypeptide(L)'
;MLYPYNLSLMVRLQHPCKMFAFFKRFLWALRRYLRSFRHRSLSSYHIHRTDERYVTLAELYTHFGRGPLPAELVKHMARDVLEALAECEDQGIVYGDLDQEKILLSTQDLDWLASWYCGDRQDSDSASSVTGGTTQLPFDAAMPTVFRLVEYESRNAHGASPKISSSLRTRSPEVILGLPLEATADVWSLGCIIYELLMGEPLFDPSFQTVECGLSTDESHLIQMIEMLPVDGFLGFPEDLVRRGRDSERWFKADGTLRLETTYYPVTLRDILYRRLAGVDIGEVYEFLDGAIRLMPEERTSVLDLLQSEWITGRVLTSVA
;
A
#
# COMPACT_ATOMS: atom_id res chain seq x y z
N MET A 1 3.80 -31.74 -3.00
CA MET A 1 2.66 -31.11 -2.29
C MET A 1 3.09 -29.69 -1.98
N LEU A 2 2.69 -28.73 -2.81
CA LEU A 2 2.95 -27.31 -2.55
C LEU A 2 1.86 -26.83 -1.58
N TYR A 3 2.26 -26.26 -0.44
CA TYR A 3 1.32 -25.59 0.46
C TYR A 3 0.95 -24.24 -0.19
N PRO A 4 -0.32 -24.01 -0.56
CA PRO A 4 -0.65 -22.78 -1.27
C PRO A 4 -0.64 -21.60 -0.30
N TYR A 5 -0.02 -20.50 -0.75
CA TYR A 5 0.03 -19.21 -0.04
C TYR A 5 -1.38 -18.80 0.45
N ASN A 6 -2.37 -19.03 -0.40
CA ASN A 6 -3.77 -18.76 -0.09
C ASN A 6 -4.38 -19.67 0.98
N LEU A 7 -3.94 -20.92 1.18
CA LEU A 7 -4.43 -21.72 2.31
C LEU A 7 -3.97 -21.17 3.66
N SER A 8 -2.76 -20.59 3.74
CA SER A 8 -2.28 -19.91 4.95
C SER A 8 -3.10 -18.64 5.25
N LEU A 9 -3.40 -17.84 4.21
CA LEU A 9 -4.36 -16.73 4.30
C LEU A 9 -5.75 -17.21 4.76
N MET A 10 -6.23 -18.35 4.22
CA MET A 10 -7.53 -18.93 4.57
C MET A 10 -7.61 -19.48 5.99
N VAL A 11 -6.55 -20.11 6.52
CA VAL A 11 -6.54 -20.68 7.88
C VAL A 11 -6.55 -19.58 8.96
N ARG A 12 -6.11 -18.36 8.64
CA ARG A 12 -6.15 -17.20 9.57
C ARG A 12 -7.51 -16.47 9.61
N LEU A 13 -8.54 -16.95 8.89
CA LEU A 13 -9.88 -16.37 8.78
C LEU A 13 -10.79 -16.64 9.99
N GLN A 14 -10.44 -16.15 11.18
CA GLN A 14 -11.35 -16.20 12.33
C GLN A 14 -11.53 -14.85 13.07
N HIS A 15 -12.78 -14.39 12.96
CA HIS A 15 -13.60 -13.52 13.81
C HIS A 15 -13.66 -11.99 13.55
N PRO A 16 -14.85 -11.45 13.22
CA PRO A 16 -15.11 -10.02 13.00
C PRO A 16 -15.20 -9.16 14.28
N CYS A 17 -15.06 -9.74 15.49
CA CYS A 17 -15.17 -8.99 16.76
C CYS A 17 -13.91 -8.19 17.16
N LYS A 18 -12.94 -7.99 16.26
CA LYS A 18 -11.61 -7.47 16.61
C LYS A 18 -11.40 -5.97 16.38
N MET A 19 -12.32 -5.26 15.72
CA MET A 19 -12.13 -3.86 15.32
C MET A 19 -11.85 -2.91 16.52
N PHE A 20 -12.57 -3.08 17.64
CA PHE A 20 -12.39 -2.25 18.84
C PHE A 20 -11.12 -2.58 19.65
N ALA A 21 -10.76 -3.87 19.72
CA ALA A 21 -9.51 -4.31 20.33
C ALA A 21 -8.29 -3.89 19.48
N PHE A 22 -8.46 -3.87 18.16
CA PHE A 22 -7.46 -3.45 17.20
C PHE A 22 -7.15 -1.96 17.35
N PHE A 23 -8.18 -1.11 17.36
CA PHE A 23 -8.01 0.33 17.56
C PHE A 23 -7.27 0.63 18.88
N LYS A 24 -7.63 -0.06 19.98
CA LYS A 24 -6.90 0.06 21.26
C LYS A 24 -5.44 -0.38 21.18
N ARG A 25 -5.11 -1.42 20.40
CA ARG A 25 -3.72 -1.87 20.19
C ARG A 25 -2.93 -0.87 19.35
N PHE A 26 -3.52 -0.32 18.30
CA PHE A 26 -2.95 0.77 17.51
C PHE A 26 -2.66 2.00 18.40
N LEU A 27 -3.64 2.46 19.18
CA LEU A 27 -3.46 3.56 20.12
C LEU A 27 -2.39 3.29 21.18
N TRP A 28 -2.35 2.06 21.71
CA TRP A 28 -1.33 1.66 22.68
C TRP A 28 0.07 1.64 22.05
N ALA A 29 0.19 1.11 20.83
CA ALA A 29 1.44 1.06 20.09
C ALA A 29 1.95 2.47 19.74
N LEU A 30 1.05 3.36 19.31
CA LEU A 30 1.30 4.77 19.07
C LEU A 30 1.80 5.46 20.36
N ARG A 31 1.07 5.33 21.48
CA ARG A 31 1.50 5.85 22.80
C ARG A 31 2.87 5.32 23.23
N ARG A 32 3.15 4.04 22.99
CA ARG A 32 4.43 3.41 23.32
C ARG A 32 5.56 3.95 22.45
N TYR A 33 5.31 4.10 21.16
CA TYR A 33 6.29 4.67 20.23
C TYR A 33 6.70 6.07 20.66
N LEU A 34 5.73 6.96 20.93
CA LEU A 34 5.96 8.34 21.40
C LEU A 34 6.77 8.42 22.69
N ARG A 35 6.50 7.55 23.66
CA ARG A 35 7.30 7.48 24.89
C ARG A 35 8.75 7.08 24.63
N SER A 36 8.98 6.18 23.67
CA SER A 36 10.34 5.81 23.25
C SER A 36 10.99 6.86 22.35
N PHE A 37 10.19 7.65 21.63
CA PHE A 37 10.61 8.66 20.67
C PHE A 37 11.40 9.79 21.35
N ARG A 38 10.95 10.24 22.53
CA ARG A 38 11.62 11.30 23.32
C ARG A 38 13.04 10.95 23.82
N HIS A 39 13.46 9.69 23.69
CA HIS A 39 14.73 9.19 24.24
C HIS A 39 15.69 8.56 23.22
N ARG A 40 15.37 8.57 21.90
CA ARG A 40 16.21 7.91 20.87
C ARG A 40 17.31 8.82 20.30
N SER A 41 18.46 8.19 20.06
CA SER A 41 19.66 8.76 19.40
C SER A 41 19.42 9.06 17.91
N LEU A 42 20.15 10.05 17.38
CA LEU A 42 20.08 10.66 16.03
C LEU A 42 20.28 9.71 14.83
N SER A 43 20.53 8.42 15.03
CA SER A 43 20.94 7.48 13.97
C SER A 43 19.79 6.82 13.20
N SER A 44 18.52 7.05 13.57
CA SER A 44 17.34 6.45 12.91
C SER A 44 16.49 7.49 12.15
N TYR A 45 17.08 8.60 11.72
CA TYR A 45 16.36 9.69 11.07
C TYR A 45 16.94 9.96 9.69
N HIS A 46 16.06 10.21 8.72
CA HIS A 46 16.44 10.81 7.46
C HIS A 46 16.30 12.34 7.62
N ILE A 47 17.40 13.07 7.41
CA ILE A 47 17.41 14.54 7.38
C ILE A 47 17.32 14.92 5.91
N HIS A 48 16.19 15.50 5.51
CA HIS A 48 15.85 15.66 4.11
C HIS A 48 16.17 17.07 3.58
N ARG A 49 15.77 18.10 4.33
CA ARG A 49 16.11 19.51 4.13
C ARG A 49 15.43 20.30 5.23
N THR A 50 16.12 21.29 5.79
CA THR A 50 15.78 21.94 7.08
C THR A 50 16.01 21.00 8.27
N ASP A 51 16.19 21.54 9.48
CA ASP A 51 16.54 20.82 10.72
C ASP A 51 15.40 19.88 11.22
N GLU A 52 14.57 19.42 10.30
CA GLU A 52 13.37 18.64 10.50
C GLU A 52 13.66 17.14 10.34
N ARG A 53 13.07 16.35 11.23
CA ARG A 53 13.29 14.91 11.32
C ARG A 53 12.11 14.18 10.71
N TYR A 54 12.41 13.05 10.09
CA TYR A 54 11.43 12.20 9.44
C TYR A 54 11.52 10.76 9.95
N VAL A 55 10.38 10.08 9.94
CA VAL A 55 10.22 8.65 10.21
C VAL A 55 9.62 8.01 8.96
N THR A 56 10.10 6.82 8.56
CA THR A 56 9.53 6.10 7.42
C THR A 56 8.24 5.41 7.80
N LEU A 57 7.35 5.21 6.83
CA LEU A 57 6.13 4.43 7.00
C LEU A 57 6.44 2.99 7.43
N ALA A 58 7.52 2.40 6.93
CA ALA A 58 7.98 1.07 7.33
C ALA A 58 8.31 0.97 8.83
N GLU A 59 8.98 1.99 9.39
CA GLU A 59 9.26 2.08 10.81
C GLU A 59 7.96 2.25 11.62
N LEU A 60 7.11 3.20 11.22
CA LEU A 60 5.81 3.43 11.87
C LEU A 60 4.96 2.15 11.89
N TYR A 61 4.84 1.48 10.75
CA TYR A 61 4.05 0.27 10.60
C TYR A 61 4.59 -0.89 11.45
N THR A 62 5.91 -1.03 11.51
CA THR A 62 6.57 -1.97 12.43
C THR A 62 6.23 -1.64 13.89
N HIS A 63 6.21 -0.37 14.26
CA HIS A 63 5.89 0.07 15.60
C HIS A 63 4.43 -0.11 15.98
N PHE A 64 3.51 0.03 15.02
CA PHE A 64 2.08 -0.32 15.16
C PHE A 64 1.82 -1.82 15.27
N GLY A 65 2.85 -2.65 15.15
CA GLY A 65 2.78 -4.08 15.33
C GLY A 65 2.35 -4.85 14.08
N ARG A 66 2.49 -4.23 12.89
CA ARG A 66 2.19 -4.85 11.59
C ARG A 66 0.80 -5.46 11.52
N GLY A 67 -0.20 -4.68 11.92
CA GLY A 67 -1.61 -5.02 11.79
C GLY A 67 -2.37 -3.95 11.00
N PRO A 68 -3.63 -4.20 10.62
CA PRO A 68 -4.45 -3.30 9.81
C PRO A 68 -4.43 -1.84 10.28
N LEU A 69 -4.20 -0.83 9.47
CA LEU A 69 -4.31 0.57 9.91
C LEU A 69 -5.76 1.08 9.73
N PRO A 70 -6.17 2.14 10.46
CA PRO A 70 -7.45 2.78 10.22
C PRO A 70 -7.58 3.21 8.74
N ALA A 71 -8.68 2.84 8.10
CA ALA A 71 -8.88 3.09 6.66
C ALA A 71 -8.72 4.56 6.27
N GLU A 72 -9.19 5.48 7.12
CA GLU A 72 -9.05 6.92 6.90
C GLU A 72 -7.58 7.39 6.95
N LEU A 73 -6.72 6.80 7.79
CA LEU A 73 -5.30 7.09 7.79
C LEU A 73 -4.63 6.58 6.50
N VAL A 74 -5.03 5.39 6.04
CA VAL A 74 -4.50 4.81 4.80
C VAL A 74 -4.96 5.63 3.59
N LYS A 75 -6.22 6.07 3.56
CA LYS A 75 -6.77 6.97 2.54
C LYS A 75 -6.02 8.30 2.49
N HIS A 76 -5.80 8.92 3.64
CA HIS A 76 -5.04 10.17 3.75
C HIS A 76 -3.61 10.01 3.21
N MET A 77 -2.91 8.96 3.63
CA MET A 77 -1.57 8.64 3.11
C MET A 77 -1.58 8.37 1.61
N ALA A 78 -2.57 7.63 1.11
CA ALA A 78 -2.71 7.34 -0.31
C ALA A 78 -2.88 8.61 -1.14
N ARG A 79 -3.71 9.56 -0.67
CA ARG A 79 -3.89 10.87 -1.32
C ARG A 79 -2.56 11.64 -1.41
N ASP A 80 -1.88 11.82 -0.29
CA ASP A 80 -0.60 12.56 -0.25
C ASP A 80 0.46 11.92 -1.17
N VAL A 81 0.54 10.59 -1.20
CA VAL A 81 1.48 9.88 -2.10
C VAL A 81 1.07 10.02 -3.56
N LEU A 82 -0.22 9.92 -3.89
CA LEU A 82 -0.70 10.15 -5.27
C LEU A 82 -0.42 11.58 -5.73
N GLU A 83 -0.61 12.59 -4.88
CA GLU A 83 -0.27 13.98 -5.20
C GLU A 83 1.24 14.14 -5.50
N ALA A 84 2.10 13.48 -4.70
CA ALA A 84 3.54 13.48 -4.94
C ALA A 84 3.93 12.75 -6.24
N LEU A 85 3.24 11.65 -6.58
CA LEU A 85 3.45 10.94 -7.84
C LEU A 85 2.95 11.75 -9.04
N ALA A 86 1.84 12.48 -8.91
CA ALA A 86 1.33 13.35 -9.96
C ALA A 86 2.34 14.47 -10.30
N GLU A 87 2.95 15.08 -9.28
CA GLU A 87 4.02 16.06 -9.47
C GLU A 87 5.25 15.44 -10.17
N CYS A 88 5.60 14.20 -9.83
CA CYS A 88 6.68 13.48 -10.52
C CYS A 88 6.35 13.26 -12.00
N GLU A 89 5.12 12.83 -12.31
CA GLU A 89 4.64 12.64 -13.68
C GLU A 89 4.64 13.95 -14.49
N ASP A 90 4.20 15.07 -13.89
CA ASP A 90 4.22 16.40 -14.50
C ASP A 90 5.64 16.87 -14.85
N GLN A 91 6.64 16.42 -14.07
CA GLN A 91 8.06 16.67 -14.34
C GLN A 91 8.69 15.64 -15.30
N GLY A 92 7.92 14.65 -15.77
CA GLY A 92 8.42 13.55 -16.62
C GLY A 92 9.32 12.57 -15.88
N ILE A 93 9.18 12.47 -14.56
CA ILE A 93 9.97 11.59 -13.69
C ILE A 93 9.14 10.36 -13.33
N VAL A 94 9.68 9.18 -13.60
CA VAL A 94 9.17 7.92 -13.03
C VAL A 94 9.94 7.64 -11.74
N TYR A 95 9.22 7.57 -10.61
CA TYR A 95 9.83 7.30 -9.31
C TYR A 95 10.44 5.89 -9.34
N GLY A 96 9.61 4.88 -9.58
CA GLY A 96 10.03 3.55 -10.02
C GLY A 96 10.66 2.64 -8.97
N ASP A 97 10.70 3.07 -7.70
CA ASP A 97 11.15 2.28 -6.57
C ASP A 97 10.30 2.50 -5.30
N LEU A 98 9.00 2.79 -5.47
CA LEU A 98 8.09 3.08 -4.36
C LEU A 98 7.93 1.87 -3.41
N ASP A 99 8.17 2.11 -2.13
CA ASP A 99 7.88 1.20 -1.02
C ASP A 99 7.65 1.97 0.30
N GLN A 100 7.38 1.25 1.39
CA GLN A 100 7.13 1.85 2.71
C GLN A 100 8.35 2.57 3.31
N GLU A 101 9.58 2.32 2.85
CA GLU A 101 10.78 3.03 3.30
C GLU A 101 10.90 4.40 2.62
N LYS A 102 10.21 4.58 1.48
CA LYS A 102 10.20 5.82 0.69
C LYS A 102 9.12 6.82 1.09
N ILE A 103 8.18 6.41 1.92
CA ILE A 103 7.10 7.27 2.42
C ILE A 103 7.50 7.77 3.81
N LEU A 104 7.61 9.08 3.94
CA LEU A 104 8.09 9.79 5.12
C LEU A 104 6.95 10.52 5.82
N LEU A 105 7.09 10.62 7.14
CA LEU A 105 6.26 11.48 7.98
C LEU A 105 7.17 12.35 8.84
N SER A 106 6.90 13.65 8.89
CA SER A 106 7.63 14.55 9.78
C SER A 106 7.34 14.19 11.24
N THR A 107 8.27 14.53 12.14
CA THR A 107 8.03 14.32 13.58
C THR A 107 6.89 15.19 14.11
N GLN A 108 6.68 16.37 13.53
CA GLN A 108 5.57 17.25 13.90
C GLN A 108 4.22 16.64 13.52
N ASP A 109 4.12 16.10 12.31
CA ASP A 109 2.92 15.42 11.83
C ASP A 109 2.63 14.14 12.61
N LEU A 110 3.69 13.42 13.00
CA LEU A 110 3.55 12.24 13.84
C LEU A 110 3.04 12.57 15.24
N ASP A 111 3.56 13.63 15.86
CA ASP A 111 3.08 14.14 17.15
C ASP A 111 1.61 14.58 17.04
N TRP A 112 1.22 15.15 15.90
CA TRP A 112 -0.16 15.53 15.63
C TRP A 112 -1.08 14.29 15.50
N LEU A 113 -0.71 13.31 14.65
CA LEU A 113 -1.45 12.05 14.52
C LEU A 113 -1.62 11.37 15.87
N ALA A 114 -0.54 11.36 16.65
CA ALA A 114 -0.53 10.87 18.02
C ALA A 114 -1.57 11.56 18.90
N SER A 115 -1.60 12.88 18.92
CA SER A 115 -2.57 13.66 19.70
C SER A 115 -4.01 13.36 19.29
N TRP A 116 -4.27 13.37 17.98
CA TRP A 116 -5.58 13.11 17.40
C TRP A 116 -6.14 11.75 17.82
N TYR A 117 -5.35 10.70 17.66
CA TYR A 117 -5.75 9.33 17.98
C TYR A 117 -5.75 9.06 19.49
N CYS A 118 -4.86 9.69 20.26
CA CYS A 118 -4.78 9.49 21.72
C CYS A 118 -5.86 10.23 22.52
N GLY A 119 -6.56 11.18 21.91
CA GLY A 119 -7.63 11.96 22.55
C GLY A 119 -7.14 13.09 23.43
N ASP A 120 -5.89 13.55 23.29
CA ASP A 120 -5.40 14.77 23.95
C ASP A 120 -5.89 16.01 23.18
N ARG A 121 -7.21 16.14 23.01
CA ARG A 121 -7.78 17.45 22.77
C ARG A 121 -7.66 18.20 24.09
N GLN A 122 -6.80 19.23 24.13
CA GLN A 122 -6.99 20.27 25.13
C GLN A 122 -8.37 20.86 24.88
N ASP A 123 -9.34 20.45 25.70
CA ASP A 123 -10.60 21.19 25.89
C ASP A 123 -10.24 22.55 26.51
N SER A 124 -9.66 23.44 25.71
CA SER A 124 -9.73 24.87 25.96
C SER A 124 -11.00 25.35 25.28
N ASP A 125 -12.14 25.17 25.95
CA ASP A 125 -13.04 26.30 26.21
C ASP A 125 -14.21 25.87 27.10
N SER A 126 -14.19 26.47 28.30
CA SER A 126 -15.31 26.96 29.09
C SER A 126 -16.71 26.46 28.71
N ALA A 127 -17.31 25.75 29.68
CA ALA A 127 -18.73 25.40 29.70
C ALA A 127 -19.64 26.53 29.19
N SER A 128 -20.37 26.26 28.12
CA SER A 128 -21.63 26.92 27.79
C SER A 128 -22.50 25.95 27.00
N SER A 129 -23.60 25.57 27.62
CA SER A 129 -24.64 24.68 27.11
C SER A 129 -25.24 25.18 25.80
N VAL A 130 -25.11 24.41 24.72
CA VAL A 130 -26.05 24.44 23.59
C VAL A 130 -26.29 23.00 23.10
N THR A 131 -27.56 22.69 22.98
CA THR A 131 -28.17 21.42 22.57
C THR A 131 -27.85 21.01 21.13
N GLY A 132 -27.51 19.74 20.94
CA GLY A 132 -27.91 18.94 19.77
C GLY A 132 -27.26 19.28 18.42
N GLY A 133 -26.23 18.51 18.06
CA GLY A 133 -25.70 18.46 16.70
C GLY A 133 -24.19 18.34 16.66
N THR A 134 -23.64 17.17 16.98
CA THR A 134 -22.21 16.88 16.74
C THR A 134 -22.00 16.79 15.24
N THR A 135 -21.79 17.92 14.57
CA THR A 135 -21.30 17.93 13.20
C THR A 135 -19.84 17.48 13.28
N GLN A 136 -19.60 16.17 13.20
CA GLN A 136 -18.24 15.66 13.03
C GLN A 136 -17.73 16.27 11.73
N LEU A 137 -16.73 17.14 11.84
CA LEU A 137 -15.99 17.61 10.67
C LEU A 137 -15.47 16.38 9.91
N PRO A 138 -15.56 16.36 8.57
CA PRO A 138 -14.97 15.30 7.78
C PRO A 138 -13.52 15.08 8.21
N PHE A 139 -13.11 13.83 8.37
CA PHE A 139 -11.77 13.43 8.82
C PHE A 139 -10.66 14.16 8.03
N ASP A 140 -10.89 14.37 6.72
CA ASP A 140 -10.02 15.09 5.80
C ASP A 140 -9.85 16.60 6.06
N ALA A 141 -10.88 17.28 6.58
CA ALA A 141 -10.80 18.73 6.82
C ALA A 141 -10.02 19.08 8.09
N ALA A 142 -9.63 18.08 8.88
CA ALA A 142 -9.07 18.25 10.23
C ALA A 142 -7.68 17.66 10.41
N MET A 143 -7.12 16.89 9.44
CA MET A 143 -5.76 16.34 9.53
C MET A 143 -4.74 17.19 8.75
N PRO A 144 -3.89 17.99 9.41
CA PRO A 144 -2.82 18.77 8.76
C PRO A 144 -1.59 17.93 8.41
N THR A 145 -1.61 16.64 8.72
CA THR A 145 -0.51 15.71 8.47
C THR A 145 -0.23 15.58 6.97
N VAL A 146 1.05 15.55 6.59
CA VAL A 146 1.45 15.32 5.19
C VAL A 146 2.46 14.18 5.12
N PHE A 147 2.11 13.10 4.41
CA PHE A 147 3.06 12.08 3.99
C PHE A 147 3.85 12.58 2.78
N ARG A 148 5.15 12.32 2.76
CA ARG A 148 6.05 12.81 1.69
C ARG A 148 6.85 11.66 1.10
N LEU A 149 7.19 11.76 -0.18
CA LEU A 149 8.16 10.85 -0.77
C LEU A 149 9.58 11.34 -0.47
N VAL A 150 10.52 10.39 -0.34
CA VAL A 150 11.95 10.70 -0.36
C VAL A 150 12.28 11.40 -1.69
N GLU A 151 13.05 12.48 -1.64
CA GLU A 151 13.49 13.24 -2.81
C GLU A 151 14.25 12.29 -3.71
N TYR A 152 13.83 12.26 -4.95
CA TYR A 152 14.54 11.55 -5.99
C TYR A 152 15.87 12.26 -6.22
N GLU A 153 16.97 11.73 -5.66
CA GLU A 153 18.30 12.13 -6.10
C GLU A 153 18.39 11.76 -7.57
N SER A 154 18.27 12.78 -8.42
CA SER A 154 18.30 12.71 -9.88
C SER A 154 19.24 11.59 -10.35
N ARG A 155 18.68 10.59 -11.05
CA ARG A 155 19.40 9.48 -11.73
C ARG A 155 20.38 9.95 -12.82
N ASN A 156 20.82 11.20 -12.81
CA ASN A 156 21.78 11.78 -13.74
C ASN A 156 23.22 11.57 -13.27
N ALA A 157 23.72 10.34 -13.37
CA ALA A 157 25.15 10.09 -13.48
C ALA A 157 25.40 8.71 -14.13
N HIS A 158 25.62 8.71 -15.44
CA HIS A 158 26.31 7.65 -16.22
C HIS A 158 25.54 6.35 -16.50
N GLY A 159 24.59 6.39 -17.43
CA GLY A 159 24.33 5.31 -18.42
C GLY A 159 24.11 3.87 -17.92
N ALA A 160 23.96 3.65 -16.63
CA ALA A 160 23.73 2.35 -16.03
C ALA A 160 22.22 2.13 -15.97
N SER A 161 21.75 1.04 -16.57
CA SER A 161 20.39 0.53 -16.37
C SER A 161 20.12 0.48 -14.86
N PRO A 162 19.03 1.11 -14.37
CA PRO A 162 18.77 1.22 -12.94
C PRO A 162 18.69 -0.19 -12.34
N LYS A 163 19.50 -0.47 -11.32
CA LYS A 163 19.19 -1.57 -10.40
C LYS A 163 17.94 -1.14 -9.64
N ILE A 164 16.78 -1.59 -10.10
CA ILE A 164 15.52 -1.36 -9.41
C ILE A 164 15.65 -2.03 -8.04
N SER A 165 15.86 -1.21 -7.02
CA SER A 165 15.93 -1.60 -5.61
C SER A 165 14.55 -1.48 -4.96
N SER A 166 13.46 -1.64 -5.73
CA SER A 166 12.12 -1.73 -5.15
C SER A 166 12.05 -2.97 -4.27
N SER A 167 11.37 -2.86 -3.12
CA SER A 167 11.01 -4.00 -2.30
C SER A 167 10.38 -5.10 -3.17
N LEU A 168 10.80 -6.35 -2.95
CA LEU A 168 10.28 -7.50 -3.71
C LEU A 168 8.75 -7.57 -3.69
N ARG A 169 8.12 -7.11 -2.59
CA ARG A 169 6.66 -7.16 -2.38
C ARG A 169 5.87 -6.14 -3.19
N THR A 170 6.48 -5.03 -3.60
CA THR A 170 5.83 -3.96 -4.37
C THR A 170 6.24 -3.97 -5.84
N ARG A 171 7.13 -4.89 -6.24
CA ARG A 171 7.61 -5.00 -7.62
C ARG A 171 6.47 -5.37 -8.58
N SER A 172 6.30 -4.55 -9.61
CA SER A 172 5.29 -4.75 -10.65
C SER A 172 5.69 -5.83 -11.67
N PRO A 173 4.72 -6.43 -12.38
CA PRO A 173 4.99 -7.49 -13.35
C PRO A 173 5.95 -7.05 -14.46
N GLU A 174 5.80 -5.83 -15.00
CA GLU A 174 6.65 -5.29 -16.05
C GLU A 174 8.13 -5.16 -15.63
N VAL A 175 8.39 -4.94 -14.33
CA VAL A 175 9.75 -4.95 -13.78
C VAL A 175 10.33 -6.36 -13.76
N ILE A 176 9.54 -7.38 -13.37
CA ILE A 176 9.98 -8.79 -13.35
C ILE A 176 10.24 -9.30 -14.77
N LEU A 177 9.44 -8.84 -15.73
CA LEU A 177 9.50 -9.25 -17.13
C LEU A 177 10.50 -8.44 -17.97
N GLY A 178 11.12 -7.41 -17.40
CA GLY A 178 12.14 -6.60 -18.08
C GLY A 178 11.58 -5.69 -19.18
N LEU A 179 10.35 -5.20 -19.02
CA LEU A 179 9.76 -4.16 -19.86
C LEU A 179 10.29 -2.76 -19.47
N PRO A 180 10.12 -1.73 -20.34
CA PRO A 180 10.36 -0.35 -19.96
C PRO A 180 9.56 0.06 -18.72
N LEU A 181 10.19 0.83 -17.84
CA LEU A 181 9.56 1.33 -16.63
C LEU A 181 8.71 2.57 -16.96
N GLU A 182 7.46 2.55 -16.50
CA GLU A 182 6.48 3.63 -16.68
C GLU A 182 5.93 4.07 -15.32
N ALA A 183 5.30 5.23 -15.24
CA ALA A 183 4.78 5.78 -13.97
C ALA A 183 3.69 4.90 -13.32
N THR A 184 2.98 4.11 -14.12
CA THR A 184 1.99 3.12 -13.64
C THR A 184 2.62 2.00 -12.81
N ALA A 185 3.95 1.82 -12.82
CA ALA A 185 4.66 0.93 -11.90
C ALA A 185 4.58 1.42 -10.45
N ASP A 186 4.58 2.75 -10.23
CA ASP A 186 4.41 3.34 -8.91
C ASP A 186 2.96 3.20 -8.43
N VAL A 187 1.98 3.26 -9.33
CA VAL A 187 0.57 2.95 -9.03
C VAL A 187 0.41 1.50 -8.52
N TRP A 188 1.04 0.52 -9.17
CA TRP A 188 1.05 -0.87 -8.69
C TRP A 188 1.67 -0.97 -7.29
N SER A 189 2.83 -0.33 -7.12
CA SER A 189 3.56 -0.33 -5.85
C SER A 189 2.71 0.25 -4.72
N LEU A 190 2.01 1.36 -4.98
CA LEU A 190 1.11 2.01 -4.04
C LEU A 190 -0.08 1.10 -3.69
N GLY A 191 -0.69 0.43 -4.68
CA GLY A 191 -1.77 -0.52 -4.42
C GLY A 191 -1.35 -1.67 -3.50
N CYS A 192 -0.13 -2.21 -3.67
CA CYS A 192 0.43 -3.23 -2.78
C CYS A 192 0.60 -2.70 -1.35
N ILE A 193 1.10 -1.46 -1.20
CA ILE A 193 1.26 -0.81 0.10
C ILE A 193 -0.09 -0.60 0.78
N ILE A 194 -1.07 -0.03 0.07
CA ILE A 194 -2.41 0.23 0.60
C ILE A 194 -3.07 -1.06 1.05
N TYR A 195 -3.02 -2.12 0.22
CA TYR A 195 -3.52 -3.42 0.61
C TYR A 195 -2.84 -3.90 1.90
N GLU A 196 -1.51 -3.84 1.98
CA GLU A 196 -0.77 -4.31 3.16
C GLU A 196 -1.18 -3.56 4.43
N LEU A 197 -1.34 -2.24 4.34
CA LEU A 197 -1.75 -1.42 5.46
C LEU A 197 -3.19 -1.71 5.86
N LEU A 198 -4.13 -1.90 4.93
CA LEU A 198 -5.53 -2.22 5.27
C LEU A 198 -5.69 -3.63 5.84
N MET A 199 -4.90 -4.59 5.37
CA MET A 199 -5.09 -6.01 5.66
C MET A 199 -4.21 -6.50 6.82
N GLY A 200 -3.13 -5.78 7.12
CA GLY A 200 -2.13 -6.18 8.11
C GLY A 200 -1.12 -7.21 7.61
N GLU A 201 -1.14 -7.52 6.32
CA GLU A 201 -0.32 -8.55 5.67
C GLU A 201 -0.10 -8.18 4.20
N PRO A 202 1.06 -8.51 3.62
CA PRO A 202 1.38 -8.08 2.26
C PRO A 202 0.48 -8.76 1.23
N LEU A 203 0.21 -8.06 0.12
CA LEU A 203 -0.52 -8.63 -1.03
C LEU A 203 0.24 -9.79 -1.66
N PHE A 204 1.56 -9.62 -1.76
CA PHE A 204 2.49 -10.63 -2.25
C PHE A 204 3.62 -10.81 -1.23
N ASP A 205 3.99 -12.04 -0.92
CA ASP A 205 5.19 -12.40 -0.17
C ASP A 205 6.09 -13.32 -1.01
N PRO A 206 6.95 -12.75 -1.89
CA PRO A 206 7.82 -13.53 -2.78
C PRO A 206 8.76 -14.50 -2.07
N SER A 207 8.98 -14.32 -0.77
CA SER A 207 9.84 -15.21 0.01
C SER A 207 9.12 -16.47 0.52
N PHE A 208 7.78 -16.45 0.56
CA PHE A 208 6.96 -17.43 1.28
C PHE A 208 7.21 -18.87 0.82
N GLN A 209 7.28 -19.11 -0.49
CA GLN A 209 7.39 -20.46 -1.05
C GLN A 209 8.84 -20.84 -1.42
N THR A 210 9.82 -20.01 -1.11
CA THR A 210 11.20 -20.23 -1.56
C THR A 210 11.87 -21.42 -0.87
N VAL A 211 11.76 -21.50 0.46
CA VAL A 211 12.41 -22.54 1.26
C VAL A 211 11.68 -23.87 1.16
N GLU A 212 10.35 -23.88 1.33
CA GLU A 212 9.56 -25.11 1.39
C GLU A 212 9.39 -25.76 0.02
N CYS A 213 9.28 -24.94 -1.04
CA CYS A 213 8.97 -25.41 -2.39
C CYS A 213 10.17 -25.34 -3.35
N GLY A 214 11.32 -24.81 -2.89
CA GLY A 214 12.51 -24.65 -3.71
C GLY A 214 12.37 -23.64 -4.85
N LEU A 215 11.37 -22.75 -4.78
CA LEU A 215 11.13 -21.74 -5.79
C LEU A 215 12.10 -20.57 -5.65
N SER A 216 12.44 -19.93 -6.76
CA SER A 216 13.02 -18.59 -6.72
C SER A 216 11.99 -17.56 -6.23
N THR A 217 12.47 -16.41 -5.75
CA THR A 217 11.58 -15.33 -5.31
C THR A 217 10.67 -14.85 -6.43
N ASP A 218 11.19 -14.76 -7.66
CA ASP A 218 10.42 -14.32 -8.81
C ASP A 218 9.37 -15.35 -9.22
N GLU A 219 9.68 -16.66 -9.19
CA GLU A 219 8.68 -17.71 -9.45
C GLU A 219 7.54 -17.67 -8.43
N SER A 220 7.85 -17.56 -7.13
CA SER A 220 6.81 -17.45 -6.11
C SER A 220 5.97 -16.17 -6.29
N HIS A 221 6.60 -15.06 -6.68
CA HIS A 221 5.89 -13.82 -6.91
C HIS A 221 4.93 -13.93 -8.10
N LEU A 222 5.38 -14.48 -9.23
CA LEU A 222 4.56 -14.68 -10.43
C LEU A 222 3.38 -15.62 -10.18
N ILE A 223 3.60 -16.70 -9.42
CA ILE A 223 2.50 -17.60 -9.00
C ILE A 223 1.46 -16.83 -8.19
N GLN A 224 1.89 -16.03 -7.21
CA GLN A 224 0.97 -15.25 -6.38
C GLN A 224 0.20 -14.21 -7.21
N MET A 225 0.84 -13.56 -8.18
CA MET A 225 0.15 -12.66 -9.12
C MET A 225 -0.94 -13.41 -9.91
N ILE A 226 -0.65 -14.61 -10.43
CA ILE A 226 -1.63 -15.43 -11.17
C ILE A 226 -2.80 -15.86 -10.28
N GLU A 227 -2.52 -16.29 -9.05
CA GLU A 227 -3.55 -16.75 -8.12
C GLU A 227 -4.46 -15.61 -7.64
N MET A 228 -3.90 -14.41 -7.45
CA MET A 228 -4.61 -13.24 -6.95
C MET A 228 -5.38 -12.48 -8.04
N LEU A 229 -4.85 -12.47 -9.27
CA LEU A 229 -5.31 -11.63 -10.39
C LEU A 229 -5.56 -12.46 -11.67
N PRO A 230 -6.42 -13.50 -11.63
CA PRO A 230 -6.76 -14.23 -12.84
C PRO A 230 -7.53 -13.33 -13.82
N VAL A 231 -7.11 -13.32 -15.08
CA VAL A 231 -7.74 -12.51 -16.14
C VAL A 231 -8.85 -13.35 -16.78
N ASP A 232 -10.11 -13.00 -16.54
CA ASP A 232 -11.28 -13.76 -17.05
C ASP A 232 -11.23 -15.27 -16.74
N GLY A 233 -10.67 -15.63 -15.60
CA GLY A 233 -10.49 -17.02 -15.17
C GLY A 233 -9.28 -17.74 -15.80
N PHE A 234 -8.51 -17.07 -16.65
CA PHE A 234 -7.24 -17.56 -17.17
C PHE A 234 -6.14 -17.50 -16.10
N LEU A 235 -5.46 -18.63 -15.88
CA LEU A 235 -4.37 -18.78 -14.91
C LEU A 235 -3.01 -18.62 -15.59
N GLY A 236 -2.75 -17.40 -16.04
CA GLY A 236 -1.52 -17.00 -16.70
C GLY A 236 -1.48 -15.49 -16.90
N PHE A 237 -0.40 -15.00 -17.51
CA PHE A 237 -0.26 -13.59 -17.84
C PHE A 237 -0.80 -13.32 -19.25
N PRO A 238 -1.33 -12.11 -19.53
CA PRO A 238 -1.73 -11.74 -20.88
C PRO A 238 -0.60 -11.97 -21.88
N GLU A 239 -0.91 -12.62 -23.01
CA GLU A 239 0.09 -12.98 -24.03
C GLU A 239 0.85 -11.75 -24.55
N ASP A 240 0.18 -10.60 -24.63
CA ASP A 240 0.81 -9.35 -25.08
C ASP A 240 1.92 -8.88 -24.12
N LEU A 241 1.63 -8.88 -22.83
CA LEU A 241 2.59 -8.54 -21.77
C LEU A 241 3.80 -9.47 -21.82
N VAL A 242 3.55 -10.78 -21.93
CA VAL A 242 4.58 -11.80 -22.02
C VAL A 242 5.46 -11.58 -23.26
N ARG A 243 4.87 -11.31 -24.43
CA ARG A 243 5.61 -11.10 -25.68
C ARG A 243 6.51 -9.86 -25.66
N ARG A 244 6.12 -8.81 -24.94
CA ARG A 244 6.86 -7.54 -24.83
C ARG A 244 8.03 -7.62 -23.86
N GLY A 245 7.99 -8.51 -22.88
CA GLY A 245 9.02 -8.62 -21.85
C GLY A 245 10.30 -9.29 -22.33
N ARG A 246 11.45 -8.66 -22.08
CA ARG A 246 12.78 -9.17 -22.43
C ARG A 246 13.09 -10.47 -21.70
N ASP A 247 12.65 -10.58 -20.45
CA ASP A 247 12.96 -11.71 -19.57
C ASP A 247 11.82 -12.73 -19.50
N SER A 248 10.71 -12.51 -20.23
CA SER A 248 9.51 -13.33 -20.19
C SER A 248 9.75 -14.79 -20.57
N GLU A 249 10.62 -15.07 -21.56
CA GLU A 249 10.88 -16.44 -22.02
C GLU A 249 11.45 -17.34 -20.92
N ARG A 250 12.09 -16.75 -19.90
CA ARG A 250 12.58 -17.48 -18.71
C ARG A 250 11.44 -18.10 -17.91
N TRP A 251 10.29 -17.42 -17.87
CA TRP A 251 9.21 -17.71 -16.94
C TRP A 251 7.99 -18.32 -17.62
N PHE A 252 7.67 -17.84 -18.83
CA PHE A 252 6.42 -18.10 -19.52
C PHE A 252 6.62 -18.83 -20.84
N LYS A 253 5.60 -19.61 -21.22
CA LYS A 253 5.37 -20.08 -22.58
C LYS A 253 4.71 -18.96 -23.40
N ALA A 254 4.64 -19.13 -24.71
CA ALA A 254 4.05 -18.13 -25.61
C ALA A 254 2.55 -17.90 -25.37
N ASP A 255 1.85 -18.88 -24.79
CA ASP A 255 0.43 -18.80 -24.43
C ASP A 255 0.16 -18.10 -23.08
N GLY A 256 1.20 -17.53 -22.46
CA GLY A 256 1.08 -16.82 -21.18
C GLY A 256 1.07 -17.69 -19.93
N THR A 257 1.16 -19.02 -20.08
CA THR A 257 1.27 -19.95 -18.93
C THR A 257 2.71 -20.08 -18.43
N LEU A 258 2.91 -20.32 -17.14
CA LEU A 258 4.25 -20.57 -16.59
C LEU A 258 4.88 -21.83 -17.21
N ARG A 259 6.19 -21.78 -17.43
CA ARG A 259 7.01 -22.95 -17.78
C ARG A 259 7.16 -23.91 -16.60
N LEU A 260 7.20 -23.35 -15.40
CA LEU A 260 7.18 -24.11 -14.16
C LEU A 260 5.87 -24.88 -14.04
N GLU A 261 5.95 -26.19 -13.87
CA GLU A 261 4.79 -27.01 -13.57
C GLU A 261 4.37 -26.81 -12.11
N THR A 262 3.19 -26.22 -11.92
CA THR A 262 2.61 -25.96 -10.60
C THR A 262 1.09 -26.13 -10.64
N THR A 263 0.47 -26.22 -9.46
CA THR A 263 -0.99 -26.21 -9.30
C THR A 263 -1.39 -24.92 -8.62
N TYR A 264 -2.30 -24.17 -9.24
CA TYR A 264 -2.81 -22.91 -8.71
C TYR A 264 -4.01 -23.14 -7.79
N TYR A 265 -4.10 -22.31 -6.75
CA TYR A 265 -5.23 -22.24 -5.83
C TYR A 265 -5.72 -20.79 -5.76
N PRO A 266 -6.40 -20.30 -6.82
CA PRO A 266 -6.76 -18.90 -6.93
C PRO A 266 -7.73 -18.48 -5.82
N VAL A 267 -7.38 -17.41 -5.12
CA VAL A 267 -8.26 -16.69 -4.20
C VAL A 267 -8.10 -15.23 -4.57
N THR A 268 -9.12 -14.67 -5.23
CA THR A 268 -8.98 -13.37 -5.88
C THR A 268 -8.86 -12.22 -4.90
N LEU A 269 -8.32 -11.09 -5.35
CA LEU A 269 -8.33 -9.84 -4.57
C LEU A 269 -9.74 -9.50 -4.05
N ARG A 270 -10.74 -9.59 -4.93
CA ARG A 270 -12.15 -9.37 -4.59
C ARG A 270 -12.60 -10.29 -3.45
N ASP A 271 -12.35 -11.58 -3.60
CA ASP A 271 -12.71 -12.59 -2.59
C ASP A 271 -12.12 -12.27 -1.21
N ILE A 272 -10.87 -11.85 -1.16
CA ILE A 272 -10.17 -11.57 0.10
C ILE A 272 -10.73 -10.32 0.76
N LEU A 273 -10.89 -9.23 0.00
CA LEU A 273 -11.39 -7.96 0.53
C LEU A 273 -12.80 -8.12 1.11
N TYR A 274 -13.74 -8.72 0.36
CA TYR A 274 -15.12 -8.92 0.81
C TYR A 274 -15.25 -9.88 2.00
N ARG A 275 -14.29 -10.80 2.21
CA ARG A 275 -14.29 -11.69 3.38
C ARG A 275 -13.71 -11.05 4.64
N ARG A 276 -12.72 -10.15 4.50
CA ARG A 276 -11.92 -9.66 5.64
C ARG A 276 -12.23 -8.24 6.06
N LEU A 277 -12.63 -7.37 5.14
CA LEU A 277 -13.08 -6.04 5.46
C LEU A 277 -14.59 -6.11 5.73
N ALA A 278 -15.04 -5.59 6.86
CA ALA A 278 -16.45 -5.49 7.23
C ALA A 278 -16.74 -4.07 7.71
N GLY A 279 -17.73 -3.41 7.11
CA GLY A 279 -18.16 -2.06 7.50
C GLY A 279 -17.31 -0.89 6.97
N VAL A 280 -16.29 -1.16 6.15
CA VAL A 280 -15.66 -0.16 5.28
C VAL A 280 -16.47 -0.09 3.98
N ASP A 281 -16.39 1.01 3.23
CA ASP A 281 -16.86 1.02 1.85
C ASP A 281 -15.96 0.10 1.00
N ILE A 282 -16.21 -1.20 1.10
CA ILE A 282 -15.42 -2.26 0.46
C ILE A 282 -15.52 -2.12 -1.06
N GLY A 283 -16.64 -1.59 -1.58
CA GLY A 283 -16.83 -1.32 -3.00
C GLY A 283 -15.80 -0.30 -3.48
N GLU A 284 -15.77 0.87 -2.84
CA GLU A 284 -14.82 1.94 -3.16
C GLU A 284 -13.35 1.48 -3.03
N VAL A 285 -13.01 0.77 -1.95
CA VAL A 285 -11.65 0.22 -1.74
C VAL A 285 -11.28 -0.80 -2.81
N TYR A 286 -12.22 -1.69 -3.15
CA TYR A 286 -12.00 -2.70 -4.18
C TYR A 286 -11.79 -2.05 -5.54
N GLU A 287 -12.61 -1.08 -5.93
CA GLU A 287 -12.47 -0.39 -7.22
C GLU A 287 -11.13 0.36 -7.33
N PHE A 288 -10.71 1.03 -6.26
CA PHE A 288 -9.40 1.66 -6.20
C PHE A 288 -8.26 0.64 -6.39
N LEU A 289 -8.27 -0.47 -5.64
CA LEU A 289 -7.20 -1.48 -5.70
C LEU A 289 -7.24 -2.29 -7.00
N ASP A 290 -8.41 -2.60 -7.55
CA ASP A 290 -8.58 -3.28 -8.85
C ASP A 290 -8.03 -2.43 -9.99
N GLY A 291 -8.23 -1.12 -9.94
CA GLY A 291 -7.64 -0.16 -10.88
C GLY A 291 -6.13 -0.05 -10.75
N ALA A 292 -5.58 -0.14 -9.53
CA ALA A 292 -4.14 0.00 -9.30
C ALA A 292 -3.34 -1.28 -9.61
N ILE A 293 -3.90 -2.46 -9.31
CA ILE A 293 -3.21 -3.76 -9.37
C ILE A 293 -3.63 -4.55 -10.62
N ARG A 294 -3.52 -3.93 -11.80
CA ARG A 294 -3.70 -4.63 -13.09
C ARG A 294 -2.40 -5.13 -13.67
N LEU A 295 -2.43 -6.32 -14.28
CA LEU A 295 -1.25 -6.95 -14.86
C LEU A 295 -0.69 -6.11 -16.03
N MET A 296 -1.57 -5.63 -16.91
CA MET A 296 -1.21 -4.73 -17.99
C MET A 296 -0.99 -3.30 -17.44
N PRO A 297 0.20 -2.69 -17.64
CA PRO A 297 0.45 -1.32 -17.20
C PRO A 297 -0.56 -0.30 -17.77
N GLU A 298 -0.92 -0.44 -19.04
CA GLU A 298 -1.89 0.43 -19.74
C GLU A 298 -3.34 0.29 -19.28
N GLU A 299 -3.70 -0.78 -18.55
CA GLU A 299 -5.03 -0.96 -17.99
C GLU A 299 -5.13 -0.40 -16.56
N ARG A 300 -4.01 0.02 -15.96
CA ARG A 300 -4.02 0.63 -14.63
C ARG A 300 -4.62 2.01 -14.68
N THR A 301 -5.42 2.32 -13.67
CA THR A 301 -5.99 3.67 -13.49
C THR A 301 -4.86 4.67 -13.31
N SER A 302 -4.95 5.82 -14.00
CA SER A 302 -3.94 6.87 -13.91
C SER A 302 -3.87 7.47 -12.50
N VAL A 303 -2.75 8.10 -12.14
CA VAL A 303 -2.60 8.77 -10.84
C VAL A 303 -3.69 9.83 -10.64
N LEU A 304 -3.97 10.63 -11.68
CA LEU A 304 -5.00 11.67 -11.63
C LEU A 304 -6.41 11.09 -11.44
N ASP A 305 -6.74 10.00 -12.13
CA ASP A 305 -8.04 9.34 -11.97
C ASP A 305 -8.18 8.69 -10.59
N LEU A 306 -7.09 8.12 -10.04
CA LEU A 306 -7.08 7.58 -8.67
C LEU A 306 -7.29 8.69 -7.63
N LEU A 307 -6.72 9.88 -7.82
CA LEU A 307 -6.97 11.06 -6.97
C LEU A 307 -8.45 11.48 -6.99
N GLN A 308 -9.15 11.25 -8.10
CA GLN A 308 -10.57 11.55 -8.26
C GLN A 308 -11.49 10.38 -7.90
N SER A 309 -10.95 9.22 -7.53
CA SER A 309 -11.75 8.06 -7.15
C SER A 309 -12.70 8.36 -5.98
N GLU A 310 -13.82 7.65 -5.92
CA GLU A 310 -14.80 7.80 -4.83
C GLU A 310 -14.15 7.52 -3.47
N TRP A 311 -13.27 6.51 -3.39
CA TRP A 311 -12.54 6.20 -2.16
C TRP A 311 -11.70 7.37 -1.64
N ILE A 312 -10.97 8.07 -2.53
CA ILE A 312 -10.11 9.20 -2.16
C ILE A 312 -10.93 10.47 -1.92
N THR A 313 -11.94 10.74 -2.76
CA THR A 313 -12.70 12.00 -2.72
C THR A 313 -13.91 11.96 -1.80
N GLY A 314 -14.29 10.78 -1.32
CA GLY A 314 -15.48 10.48 -0.53
C GLY A 314 -15.75 11.47 0.60
N ARG A 315 -16.49 12.52 0.26
CA ARG A 315 -17.21 13.36 1.20
C ARG A 315 -18.27 12.47 1.84
N VAL A 316 -18.46 12.59 3.15
CA VAL A 316 -19.72 12.13 3.77
C VAL A 316 -20.85 12.78 2.99
N LEU A 317 -21.53 12.02 2.13
CA LEU A 317 -22.76 12.47 1.52
C LEU A 317 -23.72 12.67 2.69
N THR A 318 -23.83 13.93 3.14
CA THR A 318 -24.95 14.36 3.94
C THR A 318 -26.17 13.99 3.11
N SER A 319 -26.91 12.97 3.56
CA SER A 319 -28.20 12.65 2.98
C SER A 319 -29.08 13.89 3.13
N VAL A 320 -29.19 14.67 2.08
CA VAL A 320 -30.23 15.68 1.95
C VAL A 320 -31.48 14.93 1.53
N ALA A 321 -32.31 14.61 2.52
CA ALA A 321 -33.78 14.63 2.54
C ALA A 321 -34.31 13.67 3.62
#